data_AF-A0A934WU86-F1
#
_entry.id   AF-A0A934WU86-F1
#
_cell.length_a   1.000
_cell.length_b   1.000
_cell.length_c   1.000
_cell.angle_alpha   90.00
_cell.angle_beta   90.00
_cell.angle_gamma   90.00
#
_symmetry.space_group_name_H-M   'P 1'
#
loop_
_entity.id
_entity.type
_entity.pdbx_description
1 polymer ?
#
loop_
_entity_poly.entity_id
_entity_poly.type
_entity_poly.pdbx_seq_one_letter_code
_entity_poly.pdbx_strand_id
1 'polypeptide(L)'
;MAKKMISVSVESEYLLESIENYASTSAFINESILNNSFPCYSRTLRTSALYLLDVLCSADINVKGKTLAFLDEKEVRRLVDDILVQALLWLKDKTINIPSPIKTVFEQYQPSPNDDQNASPFCESTQYLEMKNRIDSELNVSVNNPIDGAMKIIENWEHFYKEASTYEYLAAVIKNEKKNKPIAPKKVFKILRDMESIIIMQVIKN
;
A
#
# COMPACT_ATOMS: atom_id res chain seq x y z
N MET A 1 4.31 -36.43 -15.07
CA MET A 1 2.97 -35.77 -15.06
C MET A 1 3.00 -34.81 -13.87
N ALA A 2 2.82 -33.50 -13.98
CA ALA A 2 1.82 -32.75 -14.73
C ALA A 2 2.40 -31.61 -15.58
N LYS A 3 1.94 -31.54 -16.84
CA LYS A 3 1.88 -30.34 -17.67
C LYS A 3 0.44 -29.82 -17.60
N LYS A 4 0.26 -28.50 -17.64
CA LYS A 4 -0.98 -27.67 -17.66
C LYS A 4 -1.22 -26.93 -16.35
N MET A 5 -1.61 -25.65 -16.33
CA MET A 5 -1.78 -24.61 -17.37
C MET A 5 -1.96 -23.33 -16.54
N ILE A 6 -1.09 -22.33 -16.71
CA ILE A 6 -1.28 -21.00 -16.13
C ILE A 6 -1.72 -20.11 -17.29
N SER A 7 -2.92 -19.55 -17.24
CA SER A 7 -3.47 -18.63 -18.26
C SER A 7 -4.65 -17.87 -17.63
N VAL A 8 -4.89 -16.56 -17.82
CA VAL A 8 -4.30 -15.55 -18.71
C VAL A 8 -4.51 -14.16 -18.07
N SER A 9 -3.43 -13.39 -17.87
CA SER A 9 -3.47 -11.93 -18.03
C SER A 9 -2.21 -11.55 -18.79
N VAL A 10 -2.25 -10.60 -19.72
CA VAL A 10 -1.09 -10.21 -20.55
C VAL A 10 0.15 -9.87 -19.70
N GLU A 11 -0.07 -9.41 -18.46
CA GLU A 11 0.98 -9.07 -17.51
C GLU A 11 1.47 -10.29 -16.70
N SER A 12 0.57 -11.24 -16.40
CA SER A 12 0.96 -12.56 -15.89
C SER A 12 1.75 -13.30 -16.95
N GLU A 13 1.38 -13.20 -18.23
CA GLU A 13 2.11 -13.74 -19.37
C GLU A 13 3.48 -13.09 -19.53
N TYR A 14 3.66 -11.78 -19.26
CA TYR A 14 4.99 -11.17 -19.31
C TYR A 14 5.93 -11.67 -18.19
N LEU A 15 5.39 -11.81 -16.97
CA LEU A 15 6.08 -12.44 -15.85
C LEU A 15 6.30 -13.95 -16.09
N LEU A 16 5.37 -14.64 -16.73
CA LEU A 16 5.45 -16.08 -17.02
C LEU A 16 6.34 -16.37 -18.24
N GLU A 17 6.37 -15.54 -19.27
CA GLU A 17 7.22 -15.65 -20.46
C GLU A 17 8.69 -15.45 -20.07
N SER A 18 8.94 -14.53 -19.13
CA SER A 18 10.25 -14.37 -18.50
C SER A 18 10.63 -15.53 -17.56
N ILE A 19 9.65 -16.28 -17.02
CA ILE A 19 9.87 -17.49 -16.21
C ILE A 19 10.01 -18.76 -17.09
N GLU A 20 9.26 -18.89 -18.19
CA GLU A 20 9.25 -20.04 -19.10
C GLU A 20 10.56 -20.19 -19.88
N ASN A 21 11.22 -19.07 -20.21
CA ASN A 21 12.56 -19.09 -20.80
C ASN A 21 13.65 -19.64 -19.84
N TYR A 22 13.34 -19.84 -18.56
CA TYR A 22 14.25 -20.34 -17.53
C TYR A 22 13.71 -21.58 -16.79
N ALA A 23 12.79 -22.32 -17.42
CA ALA A 23 11.98 -23.40 -16.83
C ALA A 23 12.75 -24.64 -16.30
N SER A 24 14.08 -24.62 -16.20
CA SER A 24 14.88 -25.72 -15.65
C SER A 24 15.25 -25.56 -14.17
N THR A 25 14.92 -24.46 -13.50
CA THR A 25 15.27 -24.26 -12.07
C THR A 25 14.03 -24.13 -11.18
N SER A 26 13.64 -25.25 -10.58
CA SER A 26 12.70 -25.31 -9.46
C SER A 26 13.20 -24.50 -8.26
N ALA A 27 12.27 -23.88 -7.53
CA ALA A 27 12.41 -23.17 -6.23
C ALA A 27 13.16 -21.81 -6.24
N PHE A 28 13.97 -21.53 -7.26
CA PHE A 28 14.49 -20.18 -7.50
C PHE A 28 13.58 -19.47 -8.50
N ILE A 29 12.51 -18.84 -8.02
CA ILE A 29 12.04 -17.62 -8.72
C ILE A 29 13.23 -16.67 -8.59
N ASN A 30 14.05 -16.67 -9.64
CA ASN A 30 15.41 -16.13 -9.67
C ASN A 30 15.41 -14.74 -9.03
N GLU A 31 16.23 -14.51 -7.99
CA GLU A 31 16.34 -13.21 -7.33
C GLU A 31 16.53 -12.09 -8.35
N SER A 32 17.19 -12.36 -9.48
CA SER A 32 17.35 -11.41 -10.58
C SER A 32 16.05 -11.08 -11.33
N ILE A 33 15.13 -12.04 -11.54
CA ILE A 33 13.79 -11.77 -12.10
C ILE A 33 12.95 -11.01 -11.08
N LEU A 34 12.98 -11.39 -9.81
CA LEU A 34 12.31 -10.62 -8.75
C LEU A 34 12.92 -9.22 -8.58
N ASN A 35 14.23 -9.05 -8.68
CA ASN A 35 14.89 -7.74 -8.60
C ASN A 35 14.55 -6.86 -9.82
N ASN A 36 14.38 -7.46 -11.00
CA ASN A 36 14.03 -6.75 -12.23
C ASN A 36 12.53 -6.46 -12.36
N SER A 37 11.67 -7.33 -11.82
CA SER A 37 10.21 -7.22 -11.93
C SER A 37 9.53 -6.65 -10.67
N PHE A 38 10.18 -6.77 -9.50
CA PHE A 38 9.78 -6.21 -8.21
C PHE A 38 10.87 -5.27 -7.66
N PRO A 39 10.80 -3.98 -8.00
CA PRO A 39 11.78 -2.97 -7.57
C PRO A 39 11.55 -2.49 -6.13
N CYS A 40 11.23 -3.41 -5.21
CA CYS A 40 11.24 -3.16 -3.77
C CYS A 40 12.49 -3.83 -3.17
N TYR A 41 13.46 -3.03 -2.76
CA TYR A 41 14.77 -3.47 -2.27
C TYR A 41 14.76 -3.73 -0.76
N SER A 42 13.92 -3.01 -0.02
CA SER A 42 13.84 -3.08 1.42
C SER A 42 13.14 -4.36 1.83
N ARG A 43 13.73 -5.08 2.79
CA ARG A 43 13.21 -6.37 3.26
C ARG A 43 11.73 -6.27 3.67
N THR A 44 11.35 -5.22 4.39
CA THR A 44 9.97 -5.00 4.85
C THR A 44 9.00 -4.85 3.68
N LEU A 45 9.23 -3.91 2.76
CA LEU A 45 8.30 -3.69 1.64
C LEU A 45 8.30 -4.87 0.67
N ARG A 46 9.46 -5.50 0.46
CA ARG A 46 9.63 -6.67 -0.38
C ARG A 46 8.86 -7.87 0.14
N THR A 47 8.94 -8.18 1.44
CA THR A 47 8.15 -9.26 2.03
C THR A 47 6.65 -9.01 1.88
N SER A 48 6.19 -7.79 2.14
CA SER A 48 4.79 -7.41 1.94
C SER A 48 4.34 -7.56 0.49
N ALA A 49 5.18 -7.14 -0.48
CA ALA A 49 4.89 -7.25 -1.90
C ALA A 49 4.85 -8.72 -2.37
N LEU A 50 5.82 -9.54 -1.95
CA LEU A 50 5.85 -10.96 -2.29
C LEU A 50 4.65 -11.71 -1.73
N TYR A 51 4.22 -11.38 -0.51
CA TYR A 51 3.04 -11.97 0.09
C TYR A 51 1.75 -11.62 -0.68
N LEU A 52 1.60 -10.36 -1.13
CA LEU A 52 0.47 -9.98 -2.00
C LEU A 52 0.50 -10.70 -3.35
N LEU A 53 1.69 -10.88 -3.93
CA LEU A 53 1.84 -11.62 -5.19
C LEU A 53 1.44 -13.10 -5.01
N ASP A 54 1.87 -13.75 -3.93
CA ASP A 54 1.53 -15.14 -3.62
C ASP A 54 0.01 -15.34 -3.51
N VAL A 55 -0.66 -14.40 -2.83
CA VAL A 55 -2.13 -14.38 -2.69
C VAL A 55 -2.82 -14.22 -4.05
N LEU A 56 -2.32 -13.31 -4.91
CA LEU A 56 -2.87 -13.11 -6.26
C LEU A 56 -2.67 -14.35 -7.15
N CYS A 57 -1.47 -14.94 -7.13
CA CYS A 57 -1.16 -16.14 -7.90
C CYS A 57 -1.95 -17.36 -7.42
N SER A 58 -2.22 -17.46 -6.12
CA SER A 58 -3.03 -18.52 -5.52
C SER A 58 -4.53 -18.37 -5.85
N ALA A 59 -5.02 -17.14 -6.02
CA ALA A 59 -6.41 -16.87 -6.44
C ALA A 59 -6.69 -17.25 -7.91
N ASP A 60 -5.65 -17.27 -8.76
CA ASP A 60 -5.74 -17.59 -10.19
C ASP A 60 -5.55 -19.09 -10.52
N ILE A 61 -5.48 -19.98 -9.51
CA ILE A 61 -5.31 -21.42 -9.76
C ILE A 61 -6.62 -22.03 -10.32
N ASN A 62 -6.64 -22.18 -11.65
CA ASN A 62 -7.77 -22.72 -12.40
C ASN A 62 -7.64 -24.25 -12.56
N VAL A 63 -8.21 -25.02 -11.63
CA VAL A 63 -8.19 -26.49 -11.71
C VAL A 63 -9.36 -26.98 -12.56
N LYS A 64 -9.08 -27.48 -13.78
CA LYS A 64 -10.07 -28.10 -14.68
C LYS A 64 -11.30 -27.21 -14.98
N GLY A 65 -11.09 -25.92 -15.24
CA GLY A 65 -12.17 -24.99 -15.62
C GLY A 65 -13.09 -24.59 -14.46
N LYS A 66 -12.69 -24.86 -13.22
CA LYS A 66 -13.27 -24.25 -12.02
C LYS A 66 -12.21 -23.36 -11.39
N THR A 67 -12.45 -22.05 -11.41
CA THR A 67 -11.68 -21.10 -10.60
C THR A 67 -11.92 -21.43 -9.13
N LEU A 68 -10.90 -21.94 -8.46
CA LEU A 68 -10.94 -22.08 -7.01
C LEU A 68 -10.57 -20.70 -6.44
N ALA A 69 -11.55 -19.83 -6.25
CA ALA A 69 -11.33 -18.59 -5.53
C ALA A 69 -11.07 -18.95 -4.05
N PHE A 70 -9.78 -19.04 -3.68
CA PHE A 70 -9.38 -19.43 -2.33
C PHE A 70 -9.45 -18.30 -1.30
N LEU A 71 -9.57 -17.03 -1.73
CA LEU A 71 -9.70 -15.89 -0.84
C LEU A 71 -10.92 -15.03 -1.21
N ASP A 72 -11.65 -14.60 -0.18
CA ASP A 72 -12.74 -13.63 -0.31
C ASP A 72 -12.16 -12.28 -0.77
N GLU A 73 -12.88 -11.54 -1.61
CA GLU A 73 -12.50 -10.19 -2.04
C GLU A 73 -12.25 -9.27 -0.83
N LYS A 74 -12.96 -9.51 0.28
CA LYS A 74 -12.72 -8.81 1.55
C LYS A 74 -11.35 -9.09 2.15
N GLU A 75 -10.82 -10.30 2.02
CA GLU A 75 -9.50 -10.68 2.55
C GLU A 75 -8.39 -10.03 1.72
N VAL A 76 -8.54 -10.00 0.39
CA VAL A 76 -7.62 -9.29 -0.50
C VAL A 76 -7.59 -7.79 -0.17
N ARG A 77 -8.76 -7.19 0.07
CA ARG A 77 -8.85 -5.78 0.49
C ARG A 77 -8.17 -5.52 1.84
N ARG A 78 -8.43 -6.36 2.85
CA ARG A 78 -7.76 -6.25 4.16
C ARG A 78 -6.25 -6.36 4.02
N LEU A 79 -5.78 -7.28 3.18
CA LEU A 79 -4.34 -7.45 2.95
C LEU A 79 -3.71 -6.23 2.29
N VAL A 80 -4.37 -5.64 1.30
CA VAL A 80 -3.93 -4.38 0.69
C VAL A 80 -3.77 -3.30 1.76
N ASP A 81 -4.74 -3.20 2.68
CA ASP A 81 -4.75 -2.19 3.73
C ASP A 81 -3.62 -2.41 4.73
N ASP A 82 -3.42 -3.66 5.17
CA ASP A 82 -2.32 -4.04 6.07
C ASP A 82 -0.95 -3.74 5.44
N ILE A 83 -0.77 -4.02 4.15
CA ILE A 83 0.48 -3.74 3.44
C ILE A 83 0.74 -2.24 3.37
N LEU A 84 -0.27 -1.43 3.08
CA LEU A 84 -0.13 0.03 3.03
C LEU A 84 0.14 0.61 4.42
N VAL A 85 -0.47 0.06 5.47
CA VAL A 85 -0.17 0.40 6.87
C VAL A 85 1.29 0.10 7.19
N GLN A 86 1.78 -1.10 6.87
CA GLN A 86 3.17 -1.47 7.10
C GLN A 86 4.14 -0.59 6.31
N ALA A 87 3.77 -0.21 5.09
CA ALA A 87 4.57 0.69 4.28
C ALA A 87 4.70 2.08 4.92
N LEU A 88 3.59 2.66 5.41
CA LEU A 88 3.62 3.93 6.13
C LEU A 88 4.43 3.84 7.42
N LEU A 89 4.26 2.78 8.21
CA LEU A 89 5.05 2.59 9.44
C LEU A 89 6.54 2.41 9.15
N TRP A 90 6.91 1.78 8.02
CA TRP A 90 8.30 1.68 7.59
C TRP A 90 8.93 3.03 7.22
N LEU A 91 8.11 4.02 6.81
CA LEU A 91 8.56 5.39 6.53
C LEU A 91 8.83 6.21 7.80
N LYS A 92 8.31 5.79 8.96
CA LYS A 92 8.50 6.45 10.27
C LYS A 92 9.97 6.78 10.56
N ASP A 93 10.87 5.87 10.21
CA ASP A 93 12.31 5.98 10.51
C ASP A 93 13.16 6.42 9.31
N LYS A 94 12.55 6.62 8.12
CA LYS A 94 13.26 6.97 6.88
C LYS A 94 12.90 8.34 6.36
N THR A 95 11.63 8.72 6.53
CA THR A 95 11.00 9.97 6.09
C THR A 95 11.11 10.21 4.59
N ILE A 96 9.99 10.47 3.91
CA ILE A 96 9.99 10.84 2.49
C ILE A 96 9.61 12.30 2.34
N ASN A 97 10.38 13.07 1.58
CA ASN A 97 10.09 14.49 1.34
C ASN A 97 9.10 14.72 0.19
N ILE A 98 8.75 13.68 -0.58
CA ILE A 98 7.80 13.74 -1.69
C ILE A 98 6.54 12.94 -1.30
N PRO A 99 5.37 13.58 -1.20
CA PRO A 99 4.14 12.92 -0.73
C PRO A 99 3.41 12.11 -1.81
N SER A 100 3.84 12.14 -3.08
CA SER A 100 3.04 11.61 -4.19
C SER A 100 2.59 10.14 -4.06
N PRO A 101 3.38 9.19 -3.52
CA PRO A 101 2.89 7.82 -3.33
C PRO A 101 1.84 7.74 -2.21
N ILE A 102 1.99 8.53 -1.15
CA ILE A 102 1.03 8.61 -0.05
C ILE A 102 -0.27 9.25 -0.56
N LYS A 103 -0.18 10.36 -1.28
CA LYS A 103 -1.33 11.02 -1.91
C LYS A 103 -2.14 10.04 -2.77
N THR A 104 -1.48 9.21 -3.55
CA THR A 104 -2.11 8.18 -4.39
C THR A 104 -2.97 7.19 -3.59
N VAL A 105 -2.58 6.89 -2.35
CA VAL A 105 -3.37 6.05 -1.42
C VAL A 105 -4.61 6.82 -0.94
N PHE A 106 -4.43 8.05 -0.48
CA PHE A 106 -5.47 8.86 0.15
C PHE A 106 -6.51 9.41 -0.83
N GLU A 107 -6.20 9.49 -2.13
CA GLU A 107 -7.18 9.79 -3.19
C GLU A 107 -8.38 8.82 -3.23
N GLN A 108 -8.27 7.64 -2.62
CA GLN A 108 -9.39 6.68 -2.53
C GLN A 108 -10.37 6.96 -1.38
N TYR A 109 -10.03 7.91 -0.50
CA TYR A 109 -10.80 8.35 0.64
C TYR A 109 -11.33 9.75 0.31
N GLN A 110 -12.40 9.86 -0.48
CA GLN A 110 -13.07 11.17 -0.57
C GLN A 110 -14.04 11.31 0.61
N PRO A 111 -14.17 12.50 1.20
CA PRO A 111 -15.20 12.75 2.19
C PRO A 111 -16.56 12.49 1.55
N SER A 112 -17.28 11.48 2.04
CA SER A 112 -18.69 11.29 1.67
C SER A 112 -19.47 12.42 2.32
N PRO A 113 -20.24 13.24 1.56
CA PRO A 113 -21.00 14.35 2.14
C PRO A 113 -22.13 13.88 3.08
N ASN A 114 -22.38 12.57 3.17
CA ASN A 114 -23.48 11.96 3.91
C ASN A 114 -23.05 10.99 5.04
N ASP A 115 -21.77 10.96 5.44
CA ASP A 115 -21.40 10.19 6.65
C ASP A 115 -21.80 10.98 7.91
N ASP A 116 -23.09 10.91 8.21
CA ASP A 116 -23.68 11.27 9.48
C ASP A 116 -23.07 10.41 10.61
N GLN A 117 -22.36 11.09 11.51
CA GLN A 117 -22.54 11.02 12.97
C GLN A 117 -22.26 9.72 13.73
N ASN A 118 -21.62 8.71 13.14
CA ASN A 118 -20.85 7.77 13.97
C ASN A 118 -19.41 8.24 14.01
N ALA A 119 -19.03 8.93 15.09
CA ALA A 119 -17.63 9.20 15.36
C ALA A 119 -16.88 7.87 15.29
N SER A 120 -15.97 7.76 14.32
CA SER A 120 -15.05 6.63 14.23
C SER A 120 -14.42 6.43 15.62
N PRO A 121 -14.31 5.21 16.17
CA PRO A 121 -13.58 4.99 17.43
C PRO A 121 -12.17 5.57 17.39
N PHE A 122 -11.61 5.74 16.19
CA PHE A 122 -10.35 6.43 15.99
C PHE A 122 -10.41 7.93 16.34
N CYS A 123 -11.53 8.62 16.11
CA CYS A 123 -11.74 10.02 16.50
C CYS A 123 -11.65 10.25 18.02
N GLU A 124 -11.87 9.20 18.82
CA GLU A 124 -11.75 9.24 20.28
C GLU A 124 -10.34 8.85 20.77
N SER A 125 -9.47 8.38 19.87
CA SER A 125 -8.12 7.97 20.23
C SER A 125 -7.24 9.19 20.56
N THR A 126 -6.36 9.04 21.55
CA THR A 126 -5.38 10.07 21.93
C THR A 126 -4.50 10.47 20.75
N GLN A 127 -4.06 9.49 19.96
CA GLN A 127 -3.26 9.71 18.76
C GLN A 127 -3.96 10.62 17.74
N TYR A 128 -5.27 10.41 17.50
CA TYR A 128 -6.03 11.28 16.62
C TYR A 128 -6.16 12.69 17.20
N LEU A 129 -6.52 12.82 18.48
CA LEU A 129 -6.74 14.12 19.12
C LEU A 129 -5.46 14.96 19.16
N GLU A 130 -4.32 14.34 19.47
CA GLU A 130 -3.01 15.00 19.46
C GLU A 130 -2.66 15.51 18.07
N MET A 131 -2.78 14.67 17.05
CA MET A 131 -2.49 15.07 15.67
C MET A 131 -3.48 16.11 15.17
N LYS A 132 -4.78 15.98 15.47
CA LYS A 132 -5.82 16.95 15.12
C LYS A 132 -5.48 18.33 15.69
N ASN A 133 -5.25 18.42 17.01
CA ASN A 133 -4.91 19.68 17.68
C ASN A 133 -3.66 20.32 17.09
N ARG A 134 -2.70 19.48 16.70
CA ARG A 134 -1.49 19.94 16.05
C ARG A 134 -1.73 20.52 14.66
N ILE A 135 -2.45 19.81 13.79
CA ILE A 135 -2.80 20.31 12.46
C ILE A 135 -3.58 21.62 12.57
N ASP A 136 -4.56 21.67 13.48
CA ASP A 136 -5.37 22.86 13.73
C ASP A 136 -4.49 24.05 14.14
N SER A 137 -3.51 23.82 15.01
CA SER A 137 -2.58 24.85 15.48
C SER A 137 -1.55 25.27 14.43
N GLU A 138 -0.93 24.34 13.70
CA GLU A 138 0.13 24.65 12.74
C GLU A 138 -0.39 25.30 11.46
N LEU A 139 -1.57 24.87 11.00
CA LEU A 139 -2.16 25.36 9.75
C LEU A 139 -3.24 26.43 9.97
N ASN A 140 -3.62 26.72 11.22
CA ASN A 140 -4.72 27.62 11.56
C ASN A 140 -6.04 27.24 10.84
N VAL A 141 -6.41 25.97 10.96
CA VAL A 141 -7.57 25.34 10.33
C VAL A 141 -8.39 24.56 11.35
N SER A 142 -9.58 24.09 10.97
CA SER A 142 -10.35 23.13 11.76
C SER A 142 -10.44 21.80 11.03
N VAL A 143 -9.79 20.76 11.55
CA VAL A 143 -9.93 19.38 11.10
C VAL A 143 -11.23 18.80 11.61
N ASN A 144 -12.08 18.37 10.68
CA ASN A 144 -13.43 17.91 11.01
C ASN A 144 -13.52 16.39 11.18
N ASN A 145 -12.65 15.63 10.51
CA ASN A 145 -12.61 14.17 10.57
C ASN A 145 -11.19 13.64 10.24
N PRO A 146 -10.91 12.34 10.44
CA PRO A 146 -9.57 11.78 10.22
C PRO A 146 -9.08 11.83 8.76
N ILE A 147 -9.99 11.71 7.79
CA ILE A 147 -9.64 11.81 6.37
C ILE A 147 -9.23 13.25 6.03
N ASP A 148 -9.99 14.24 6.50
CA ASP A 148 -9.67 15.66 6.36
C ASP A 148 -8.29 15.98 6.98
N GLY A 149 -8.01 15.47 8.18
CA GLY A 149 -6.68 15.61 8.80
C GLY A 149 -5.57 15.00 7.96
N ALA A 150 -5.77 13.79 7.42
CA ALA A 150 -4.80 13.14 6.55
C ALA A 150 -4.54 13.93 5.25
N MET A 151 -5.60 14.47 4.64
CA MET A 151 -5.48 15.28 3.43
C MET A 151 -4.72 16.58 3.71
N LYS A 152 -4.99 17.28 4.82
CA LYS A 152 -4.27 18.49 5.20
C LYS A 152 -2.79 18.24 5.46
N ILE A 153 -2.45 17.12 6.10
CA ILE A 153 -1.05 16.67 6.25
C ILE A 153 -0.40 16.51 4.87
N ILE A 154 -1.06 15.83 3.93
CA ILE A 154 -0.51 15.55 2.59
C ILE A 154 -0.36 16.84 1.76
N GLU A 155 -1.28 17.78 1.90
CA GLU A 155 -1.25 19.07 1.20
C GLU A 155 -0.17 20.01 1.74
N ASN A 156 0.19 19.89 3.01
CA ASN A 156 1.18 20.72 3.70
C ASN A 156 2.38 19.85 4.15
N TRP A 157 2.77 18.90 3.30
CA TRP A 157 3.67 17.79 3.64
C TRP A 157 4.99 18.25 4.25
N GLU A 158 5.54 19.37 3.79
CA GLU A 158 6.79 19.95 4.26
C GLU A 158 6.84 20.22 5.77
N HIS A 159 5.69 20.41 6.41
CA HIS A 159 5.57 20.64 7.85
C HIS A 159 5.63 19.34 8.67
N PHE A 160 5.14 18.23 8.11
CA PHE A 160 4.83 17.02 8.89
C PHE A 160 5.70 15.81 8.55
N TYR A 161 6.36 15.78 7.39
CA TYR A 161 6.98 14.56 6.85
C TYR A 161 8.16 14.00 7.67
N LYS A 162 8.78 14.82 8.51
CA LYS A 162 9.94 14.41 9.32
C LYS A 162 9.56 13.60 10.55
N GLU A 163 8.27 13.43 10.80
CA GLU A 163 7.79 13.07 12.11
C GLU A 163 7.15 11.70 12.11
N ALA A 164 7.56 10.92 13.09
CA ALA A 164 7.04 9.59 13.33
C ALA A 164 5.51 9.57 13.44
N SER A 165 4.95 10.50 14.24
CA SER A 165 3.52 10.61 14.52
C SER A 165 2.68 10.80 13.25
N THR A 166 3.22 11.48 12.24
CA THR A 166 2.54 11.71 10.95
C THR A 166 2.26 10.39 10.25
N TYR A 167 3.26 9.52 10.13
CA TYR A 167 3.10 8.22 9.49
C TYR A 167 2.20 7.28 10.29
N GLU A 168 2.31 7.31 11.61
CA GLU A 168 1.44 6.52 12.49
C GLU A 168 -0.02 6.97 12.38
N TYR A 169 -0.27 8.28 12.29
CA TYR A 169 -1.61 8.82 12.08
C TYR A 169 -2.19 8.37 10.74
N LEU A 170 -1.43 8.53 9.65
CA LEU A 170 -1.86 8.11 8.31
C LEU A 170 -2.13 6.60 8.27
N ALA A 171 -1.29 5.79 8.90
CA ALA A 171 -1.50 4.35 9.02
C ALA A 171 -2.79 4.02 9.78
N ALA A 172 -3.06 4.73 10.88
CA ALA A 172 -4.30 4.54 11.63
C ALA A 172 -5.53 4.96 10.83
N VAL A 173 -5.45 6.02 10.02
CA VAL A 173 -6.54 6.40 9.10
C VAL A 173 -6.82 5.27 8.10
N ILE A 174 -5.79 4.66 7.49
CA ILE A 174 -6.00 3.53 6.56
C ILE A 174 -6.73 2.35 7.22
N LYS A 175 -6.41 2.07 8.49
CA LYS A 175 -6.96 0.93 9.23
C LYS A 175 -8.41 1.14 9.68
N ASN A 176 -8.76 2.37 10.02
CA ASN A 176 -10.02 2.67 10.71
C ASN A 176 -11.06 3.35 9.83
N GLU A 177 -10.64 4.04 8.76
CA GLU A 177 -11.55 4.80 7.90
C GLU A 177 -11.96 4.03 6.65
N LYS A 178 -13.20 4.24 6.22
CA LYS A 178 -13.75 3.61 5.02
C LYS A 178 -13.28 4.32 3.76
N LYS A 179 -12.90 3.52 2.76
CA LYS A 179 -12.57 3.97 1.41
C LYS A 179 -13.80 3.98 0.53
N ASN A 180 -13.86 4.91 -0.41
CA ASN A 180 -14.91 4.92 -1.44
C ASN A 180 -14.66 3.84 -2.49
N LYS A 181 -13.38 3.57 -2.79
CA LYS A 181 -12.96 2.55 -3.75
C LYS A 181 -11.77 1.76 -3.21
N PRO A 182 -11.78 0.42 -3.35
CA PRO A 182 -10.62 -0.38 -2.97
C PRO A 182 -9.43 -0.05 -3.88
N ILE A 183 -8.22 -0.10 -3.33
CA ILE A 183 -6.99 0.01 -4.12
C ILE A 183 -6.73 -1.35 -4.77
N ALA A 184 -6.62 -1.36 -6.10
CA ALA A 184 -6.25 -2.59 -6.81
C ALA A 184 -4.87 -3.08 -6.35
N PRO A 185 -4.67 -4.38 -6.08
CA PRO A 185 -3.39 -4.94 -5.66
C PRO A 185 -2.20 -4.54 -6.55
N LYS A 186 -2.39 -4.49 -7.87
CA LYS A 186 -1.36 -4.03 -8.82
C LYS A 186 -0.90 -2.59 -8.56
N LYS A 187 -1.81 -1.71 -8.14
CA LYS A 187 -1.51 -0.32 -7.79
C LYS A 187 -0.67 -0.24 -6.51
N VAL A 188 -0.83 -1.18 -5.58
CA VAL A 188 -0.03 -1.27 -4.34
C VAL A 188 1.45 -1.49 -4.67
N PHE A 189 1.79 -2.41 -5.55
CA PHE A 189 3.19 -2.65 -5.93
C PHE A 189 3.89 -1.39 -6.46
N LYS A 190 3.17 -0.63 -7.29
CA LYS A 190 3.67 0.65 -7.80
C LYS A 190 3.89 1.66 -6.66
N ILE A 191 2.94 1.78 -5.73
CA ILE A 191 3.06 2.68 -4.57
C ILE A 191 4.27 2.33 -3.71
N LEU A 192 4.46 1.04 -3.38
CA LEU A 192 5.60 0.58 -2.57
C LEU A 192 6.95 0.90 -3.24
N ARG A 193 7.06 0.60 -4.54
CA ARG A 193 8.24 0.93 -5.34
C ARG A 193 8.51 2.43 -5.34
N ASP A 194 7.49 3.24 -5.60
CA ASP A 194 7.66 4.68 -5.76
C ASP A 194 8.09 5.30 -4.42
N MET A 195 7.54 4.84 -3.28
CA MET A 195 8.00 5.21 -1.93
C MET A 195 9.48 4.92 -1.70
N GLU A 196 9.91 3.70 -2.03
CA GLU A 196 11.30 3.29 -1.84
C GLU A 196 12.26 4.02 -2.78
N SER A 197 11.87 4.21 -4.03
CA SER A 197 12.66 4.93 -5.03
C SER A 197 12.94 6.36 -4.58
N ILE A 198 11.95 7.03 -3.99
CA ILE A 198 12.11 8.37 -3.43
C ILE A 198 13.17 8.37 -2.32
N ILE A 199 13.14 7.40 -1.39
CA ILE A 199 14.13 7.30 -0.31
C ILE A 199 15.53 7.09 -0.87
N ILE A 200 15.70 6.15 -1.80
CA ILE A 200 17.00 5.88 -2.41
C ILE A 200 17.54 7.16 -3.08
N MET A 201 16.70 7.86 -3.82
CA MET A 201 17.08 9.11 -4.48
C MET A 201 17.38 10.25 -3.49
N GLN A 202 16.70 10.32 -2.35
CA GLN A 202 17.01 11.27 -1.28
C GLN A 202 18.39 10.98 -0.67
N VAL A 203 18.73 9.71 -0.44
CA VAL A 203 20.03 9.31 0.09
C VAL A 203 21.16 9.60 -0.91
N ILE A 204 20.97 9.35 -2.20
CA ILE A 204 21.98 9.63 -3.23
C ILE A 204 22.26 11.14 -3.38
N LYS A 205 21.25 11.98 -3.16
CA LYS A 205 21.37 13.44 -3.32
C LYS A 205 21.97 14.16 -2.11
N ASN A 206 22.06 13.49 -0.95
CA ASN A 206 22.65 14.00 0.28
C ASN A 206 24.10 13.53 0.41
#